data_AF-A0A1H7PVV1-F1
#
_entry.id   AF-A0A1H7PVV1-F1
#
_cell.length_a   1.000
_cell.length_b   1.000
_cell.length_c   1.000
_cell.angle_alpha   90.00
_cell.angle_beta   90.00
_cell.angle_gamma   90.00
#
_symmetry.space_group_name_H-M   'P 1'
#
loop_
_entity.id
_entity.type
_entity.pdbx_description
1 polymer ?
#
loop_
_entity_poly.entity_id
_entity_poly.type
_entity_poly.pdbx_seq_one_letter_code
_entity_poly.pdbx_strand_id
1 'polypeptide(L)'
;MISKKVREFFVSLMEAGDNTAVCYDKETEQYSGFFNNTVVDKYIELGAIELVEADTGATVILLNNRDDFLSSFAAGVREAKNGSDQSYADYNANPFAFSVGFEHFHQLAKKKRQLIGYICHGFENDATGLIHQQ
;
A
#
# COMPACT_ATOMS: atom_id res chain seq x y z
N MET A 1 -9.90 3.57 -12.85
CA MET A 1 -8.65 2.78 -12.95
C MET A 1 -7.52 3.61 -12.41
N ILE A 2 -6.85 3.13 -11.37
CA ILE A 2 -5.76 3.86 -10.72
C ILE A 2 -4.55 3.81 -11.65
N SER A 3 -3.85 4.95 -11.80
CA SER A 3 -2.65 4.97 -12.65
C SER A 3 -1.57 4.06 -12.05
N LYS A 4 -0.75 3.43 -12.92
CA LYS A 4 0.33 2.54 -12.50
C LYS A 4 1.24 3.18 -11.44
N LYS A 5 1.69 4.43 -11.67
CA LYS A 5 2.59 5.17 -10.78
C LYS A 5 2.00 5.38 -9.39
N VAL A 6 0.71 5.71 -9.33
CA VAL A 6 -0.01 5.90 -8.07
C VAL A 6 -0.15 4.59 -7.32
N ARG A 7 -0.58 3.52 -8.00
CA ARG A 7 -0.71 2.20 -7.37
C ARG A 7 0.64 1.73 -6.82
N GLU A 8 1.71 1.80 -7.62
CA GLU A 8 3.05 1.37 -7.21
C GLU A 8 3.59 2.16 -6.02
N PHE A 9 3.30 3.47 -5.95
CA PHE A 9 3.64 4.28 -4.79
C PHE A 9 2.96 3.75 -3.51
N PHE A 10 1.64 3.59 -3.50
CA PHE A 10 0.95 3.11 -2.29
C PHE A 10 1.27 1.66 -1.95
N VAL A 11 1.46 0.81 -2.96
CA VAL A 11 1.91 -0.57 -2.77
C VAL A 11 3.29 -0.61 -2.12
N SER A 12 4.23 0.26 -2.50
CA SER A 12 5.54 0.28 -1.87
C SER A 12 5.48 0.62 -0.37
N LEU A 13 4.48 1.38 0.08
CA LEU A 13 4.25 1.59 1.52
C LEU A 13 3.75 0.31 2.19
N MET A 14 2.88 -0.45 1.53
CA MET A 14 2.33 -1.72 2.04
C MET A 14 3.34 -2.87 2.01
N GLU A 15 4.40 -2.74 1.22
CA GLU A 15 5.53 -3.66 1.14
C GLU A 15 6.66 -3.29 2.11
N ALA A 16 6.56 -2.14 2.81
CA ALA A 16 7.64 -1.61 3.62
C ALA A 16 8.13 -2.59 4.70
N GLY A 17 9.46 -2.68 4.82
CA GLY A 17 10.17 -3.59 5.74
C GLY A 17 11.69 -3.54 5.54
N ASP A 18 12.43 -4.23 6.42
CA ASP A 18 13.89 -4.06 6.63
C ASP A 18 14.79 -4.25 5.40
N ASN A 19 14.32 -4.94 4.35
CA ASN A 19 15.08 -5.20 3.11
C ASN A 19 14.31 -4.81 1.85
N THR A 20 13.48 -3.76 1.94
CA THR A 20 12.68 -3.29 0.82
C THR A 20 13.05 -1.86 0.44
N ALA A 21 12.46 -1.34 -0.64
CA ALA A 21 12.75 0.03 -1.10
C ALA A 21 12.21 1.12 -0.16
N VAL A 22 11.30 0.75 0.74
CA VAL A 22 10.65 1.65 1.70
C VAL A 22 10.78 1.05 3.08
N CYS A 23 11.30 1.83 4.03
CA CYS A 23 11.31 1.45 5.44
C CYS A 23 10.11 2.07 6.15
N TYR A 24 9.58 1.37 7.15
CA TYR A 24 8.53 1.89 8.02
C TYR A 24 9.01 1.83 9.47
N ASP A 25 9.00 2.98 10.14
CA ASP A 25 9.31 3.10 11.57
C ASP A 25 8.01 3.11 12.37
N LYS A 26 7.85 2.15 13.28
CA LYS A 26 6.65 1.99 14.11
C LYS A 26 6.57 2.98 15.26
N GLU A 27 7.70 3.54 15.70
CA GLU A 27 7.72 4.50 16.81
C GLU A 27 7.28 5.88 16.34
N THR A 28 7.69 6.26 15.13
CA THR A 28 7.38 7.56 14.53
C THR A 28 6.26 7.52 13.50
N GLU A 29 5.82 6.32 13.12
CA GLU A 29 4.84 6.01 12.06
C GLU A 29 5.24 6.53 10.66
N GLN A 30 6.55 6.73 10.44
CA GLN A 30 7.09 7.32 9.22
C GLN A 30 7.47 6.26 8.19
N TYR A 31 7.21 6.58 6.92
CA TYR A 31 7.74 5.87 5.78
C TYR A 31 8.93 6.63 5.21
N SER A 32 10.04 5.94 4.98
CA SER A 32 11.22 6.52 4.36
C SER A 32 11.64 5.73 3.12
N GLY A 33 11.98 6.43 2.04
CA GLY A 33 12.42 5.80 0.80
C GLY A 33 12.59 6.78 -0.35
N PHE A 34 12.78 6.25 -1.56
CA PHE A 34 12.88 7.05 -2.78
C PHE A 34 11.55 7.01 -3.54
N PHE A 35 10.77 8.08 -3.40
CA PHE A 35 9.43 8.17 -3.97
C PHE A 35 9.40 8.95 -5.29
N ASN A 36 8.29 8.80 -6.01
CA ASN A 36 8.01 9.66 -7.15
C ASN A 36 7.45 11.01 -6.66
N ASN A 37 8.25 12.07 -6.70
CA ASN A 37 7.86 13.39 -6.18
C ASN A 37 6.54 13.89 -6.77
N THR A 38 6.26 13.66 -8.06
CA THR A 38 4.97 14.06 -8.66
C THR A 38 3.76 13.36 -8.02
N VAL A 39 3.92 12.12 -7.57
CA VAL A 39 2.87 11.40 -6.84
C VAL A 39 2.79 11.93 -5.40
N VAL A 40 3.94 12.11 -4.74
CA VAL A 40 3.99 12.64 -3.36
C VAL A 40 3.33 14.02 -3.29
N ASP A 41 3.76 14.98 -4.10
CA ASP A 41 3.24 16.35 -4.15
C ASP A 41 1.72 16.36 -4.35
N LYS A 42 1.23 15.56 -5.31
CA LYS A 42 -0.20 15.43 -5.57
C LYS A 42 -0.98 14.93 -4.36
N TYR A 43 -0.46 13.92 -3.65
CA TYR A 43 -1.19 13.33 -2.53
C TYR A 43 -0.98 14.10 -1.21
N ILE A 44 0.01 14.99 -1.14
CA ILE A 44 0.08 16.06 -0.14
C ILE A 44 -1.05 17.07 -0.37
N GLU A 45 -1.24 17.55 -1.61
CA GLU A 45 -2.34 18.48 -1.93
C GLU A 45 -3.73 17.89 -1.62
N LEU A 46 -3.89 16.58 -1.77
CA LEU A 46 -5.12 15.85 -1.43
C LEU A 46 -5.25 15.53 0.06
N GLY A 47 -4.26 15.88 0.89
CA GLY A 47 -4.26 15.64 2.34
C GLY A 47 -4.09 14.16 2.74
N ALA A 48 -3.69 13.29 1.82
CA ALA A 48 -3.45 11.88 2.12
C ALA A 48 -2.04 11.62 2.65
N ILE A 49 -1.09 12.49 2.31
CA ILE A 49 0.32 12.39 2.71
C ILE A 49 0.72 13.67 3.41
N GLU A 50 1.55 13.54 4.45
CA GLU A 50 2.29 14.66 5.02
C GLU A 50 3.79 14.45 4.79
N LEU A 51 4.48 15.50 4.36
CA LEU A 51 5.93 15.48 4.17
C LEU A 51 6.62 15.88 5.47
N VAL A 52 7.48 15.00 5.98
CA VAL A 52 8.27 15.25 7.20
C VAL A 52 9.65 15.81 6.82
N GLU A 53 10.33 15.12 5.91
CA GLU A 53 11.67 15.50 5.46
C GLU A 53 11.85 15.17 3.96
N ALA A 54 12.45 16.11 3.23
CA ALA A 54 12.89 15.91 1.86
C ALA A 54 14.30 16.50 1.73
N ASP A 55 15.31 15.71 2.09
CA ASP A 55 16.71 16.07 1.93
C ASP A 55 17.33 15.36 0.70
N THR A 56 18.66 15.45 0.55
CA THR A 56 19.40 14.77 -0.54
C THR A 56 19.42 13.23 -0.41
N GLY A 57 18.88 12.69 0.68
CA GLY A 57 18.78 11.27 0.98
C GLY A 57 17.39 10.71 0.67
N ALA A 58 16.79 10.06 1.66
CA ALA A 58 15.48 9.44 1.53
C ALA A 58 14.39 10.47 1.86
N THR A 59 13.30 10.45 1.10
CA THR A 59 12.11 11.22 1.43
C THR A 59 11.37 10.54 2.58
N VAL A 60 10.97 11.31 3.58
CA VAL A 60 10.25 10.84 4.77
C VAL A 60 8.84 11.41 4.77
N ILE A 61 7.85 10.52 4.85
CA ILE A 61 6.43 10.88 4.76
C ILE A 61 5.60 10.18 5.86
N LEU A 62 4.47 10.78 6.18
CA LEU A 62 3.38 10.17 6.95
C LEU A 62 2.19 9.89 6.03
N LEU A 63 1.49 8.79 6.30
CA LEU A 63 0.23 8.45 5.65
C LEU A 63 -0.93 8.84 6.56
N ASN A 64 -1.72 9.83 6.16
CA ASN A 64 -2.86 10.28 6.95
C ASN A 64 -3.95 9.22 6.99
N ASN A 65 -4.57 9.05 8.17
CA ASN A 65 -5.57 7.99 8.44
C ASN A 65 -5.04 6.60 8.04
N ARG A 66 -3.80 6.28 8.44
CA ARG A 66 -3.11 5.03 8.10
C ARG A 66 -3.95 3.79 8.40
N ASP A 67 -4.60 3.73 9.56
CA ASP A 67 -5.40 2.56 9.94
C ASP A 67 -6.61 2.32 9.01
N ASP A 68 -7.30 3.39 8.61
CA ASP A 68 -8.37 3.32 7.61
C ASP A 68 -7.84 2.90 6.24
N PHE A 69 -6.65 3.37 5.89
CA PHE A 69 -5.97 2.96 4.66
C PHE A 69 -5.62 1.47 4.68
N LEU A 70 -4.94 0.99 5.73
CA LEU A 70 -4.52 -0.40 5.89
C LEU A 70 -5.71 -1.35 5.86
N SER A 71 -6.71 -1.08 6.70
CA SER A 71 -7.92 -1.90 6.79
C SER A 71 -8.66 -1.98 5.45
N SER A 72 -8.84 -0.85 4.76
CA SER A 72 -9.50 -0.80 3.45
C SER A 72 -8.66 -1.47 2.36
N PHE A 73 -7.34 -1.31 2.37
CA PHE A 73 -6.43 -1.98 1.43
C PHE A 73 -6.52 -3.50 1.57
N ALA A 74 -6.42 -4.02 2.80
CA ALA A 74 -6.53 -5.44 3.09
C ALA A 74 -7.91 -6.00 2.69
N ALA A 75 -8.99 -5.24 2.91
CA ALA A 75 -10.32 -5.59 2.42
C ALA A 75 -10.34 -5.71 0.89
N GLY A 76 -9.73 -4.76 0.17
CA GLY A 76 -9.60 -4.80 -1.30
C GLY A 76 -8.88 -6.04 -1.80
N VAL A 77 -7.75 -6.40 -1.18
CA VAL A 77 -7.01 -7.64 -1.49
C VAL A 77 -7.87 -8.88 -1.25
N ARG A 78 -8.58 -8.93 -0.13
CA ARG A 78 -9.45 -10.07 0.25
C ARG A 78 -10.61 -10.24 -0.73
N GLU A 79 -11.31 -9.16 -1.06
CA GLU A 79 -12.45 -9.20 -1.99
C GLU A 79 -12.00 -9.62 -3.40
N ALA A 80 -10.86 -9.12 -3.87
CA ALA A 80 -10.27 -9.57 -5.13
C ALA A 80 -9.89 -11.06 -5.11
N LYS A 81 -9.35 -11.57 -3.99
CA LYS A 81 -9.04 -12.99 -3.79
C LYS A 81 -10.30 -13.86 -3.82
N ASN A 82 -11.40 -13.38 -3.27
CA ASN A 82 -12.70 -14.08 -3.24
C ASN A 82 -13.44 -14.06 -4.58
N GLY A 83 -12.97 -13.27 -5.56
CA GLY A 83 -13.65 -13.10 -6.85
C GLY A 83 -14.82 -12.14 -6.81
N SER A 84 -14.93 -11.31 -5.75
CA SER A 84 -15.87 -10.21 -5.66
C SER A 84 -15.51 -9.08 -6.64
N ASP A 85 -16.43 -8.14 -6.84
CA ASP A 85 -16.20 -6.98 -7.70
C ASP A 85 -15.69 -5.74 -6.93
N GLN A 86 -15.32 -4.70 -7.67
CA GLN A 86 -14.77 -3.47 -7.11
C GLN A 86 -15.83 -2.55 -6.46
N SER A 87 -17.13 -2.80 -6.65
CA SER A 87 -18.19 -1.95 -6.08
C SER A 87 -18.25 -2.01 -4.55
N TYR A 88 -17.63 -3.03 -3.95
CA TYR A 88 -17.46 -3.12 -2.50
C TYR A 88 -16.59 -1.99 -1.91
N ALA A 89 -15.87 -1.24 -2.74
CA ALA A 89 -15.13 -0.05 -2.33
C ALA A 89 -16.02 0.96 -1.58
N ASP A 90 -17.30 1.09 -1.97
CA ASP A 90 -18.24 2.08 -1.41
C ASP A 90 -18.61 1.80 0.06
N TYR A 91 -18.34 0.59 0.57
CA TYR A 91 -18.59 0.20 1.96
C TYR A 91 -17.36 0.34 2.87
N ASN A 92 -16.23 0.85 2.35
CA ASN A 92 -14.98 0.96 3.10
C ASN A 92 -14.72 2.40 3.55
N ALA A 93 -14.03 2.55 4.69
CA ALA A 93 -13.63 3.85 5.22
C ALA A 93 -12.75 4.62 4.22
N ASN A 94 -11.97 3.90 3.41
CA ASN A 94 -11.15 4.46 2.35
C ASN A 94 -11.35 3.70 1.02
N PRO A 95 -12.31 4.13 0.17
CA PRO A 95 -12.58 3.49 -1.13
C PRO A 95 -11.39 3.51 -2.09
N PHE A 96 -10.52 4.53 -1.95
CA PHE A 96 -9.29 4.62 -2.72
C PHE A 96 -8.30 3.50 -2.33
N ALA A 97 -8.02 3.33 -1.04
CA ALA A 97 -7.14 2.28 -0.53
C ALA A 97 -7.66 0.88 -0.89
N PHE A 98 -8.98 0.66 -0.77
CA PHE A 98 -9.62 -0.57 -1.24
C PHE A 98 -9.31 -0.84 -2.72
N SER A 99 -9.50 0.17 -3.57
CA SER A 99 -9.23 0.04 -5.00
C SER A 99 -7.75 -0.24 -5.30
N VAL A 100 -6.82 0.34 -4.54
CA VAL A 100 -5.38 0.04 -4.68
C VAL A 100 -5.12 -1.44 -4.37
N GLY A 101 -5.61 -1.95 -3.23
CA GLY A 101 -5.43 -3.35 -2.84
C GLY A 101 -6.07 -4.33 -3.82
N PHE A 102 -7.29 -4.03 -4.26
CA PHE A 102 -8.03 -4.83 -5.24
C PHE A 102 -7.30 -4.93 -6.58
N GLU A 103 -6.88 -3.78 -7.15
CA GLU A 103 -6.14 -3.76 -8.39
C GLU A 103 -4.78 -4.45 -8.25
N HIS A 104 -4.09 -4.26 -7.12
CA HIS A 104 -2.78 -4.86 -6.85
C HIS A 104 -2.83 -6.39 -6.85
N PHE A 105 -3.82 -6.97 -6.16
CA PHE A 105 -4.03 -8.42 -6.18
C PHE A 105 -4.18 -8.97 -7.60
N HIS A 106 -5.01 -8.35 -8.44
CA HIS A 106 -5.18 -8.80 -9.83
C HIS A 106 -3.92 -8.66 -10.69
N GLN A 107 -3.08 -7.66 -10.42
CA GLN A 107 -1.80 -7.51 -11.13
C GLN A 107 -0.81 -8.61 -10.73
N LEU A 108 -0.77 -8.98 -9.46
CA LEU A 108 0.07 -10.07 -8.96
C LEU A 108 -0.44 -11.45 -9.38
N ALA A 109 -1.76 -11.68 -9.35
CA ALA A 109 -2.37 -12.96 -9.75
C ALA A 109 -2.05 -13.35 -11.20
N LYS A 110 -1.87 -12.36 -12.09
CA LYS A 110 -1.39 -12.58 -13.47
C LYS A 110 0.03 -13.13 -13.55
N LYS A 111 0.82 -12.97 -12.48
CA LYS A 111 2.25 -13.27 -12.41
C LYS A 111 2.55 -14.40 -11.41
N LYS A 112 1.73 -15.47 -11.38
CA LYS A 112 1.74 -16.63 -10.44
C LYS A 112 3.05 -17.00 -9.70
N ARG A 113 4.24 -16.85 -10.29
CA ARG A 113 5.54 -17.07 -9.63
C ARG A 113 5.93 -16.01 -8.58
N GLN A 114 5.33 -14.82 -8.61
CA GLN A 114 5.72 -13.69 -7.74
C GLN A 114 5.08 -13.71 -6.35
N LEU A 115 4.17 -14.64 -6.06
CA LEU A 115 3.50 -14.69 -4.76
C LEU A 115 4.32 -15.46 -3.70
N ILE A 116 5.23 -16.36 -4.12
CA ILE A 116 6.00 -17.17 -3.18
C ILE A 116 6.97 -16.29 -2.38
N GLY A 117 6.77 -16.22 -1.06
CA GLY A 117 7.56 -15.38 -0.15
C GLY A 117 7.29 -13.88 -0.30
N TYR A 118 6.18 -13.50 -0.94
CA TYR A 118 5.80 -12.10 -1.11
C TYR A 118 5.19 -11.55 0.17
N ILE A 119 5.82 -10.52 0.74
CA ILE A 119 5.37 -9.86 1.97
C ILE A 119 4.79 -8.50 1.61
N CYS A 120 3.48 -8.35 1.81
CA CYS A 120 2.75 -7.12 1.62
C CYS A 120 1.53 -7.12 2.54
N HIS A 121 1.17 -5.95 3.08
CA HIS A 121 0.01 -5.80 3.96
C HIS A 121 -1.26 -6.39 3.32
N GLY A 122 -2.03 -7.17 4.08
CA GLY A 122 -3.27 -7.78 3.57
C GLY A 122 -3.07 -9.02 2.68
N PHE A 123 -1.84 -9.38 2.31
CA PHE A 123 -1.53 -10.65 1.64
C PHE A 123 -1.20 -11.74 2.66
N GLU A 124 -1.45 -12.99 2.27
CA GLU A 124 -1.06 -14.16 3.06
C GLU A 124 0.47 -14.31 3.02
N ASN A 125 1.09 -14.42 4.19
CA ASN A 125 2.51 -14.70 4.31
C ASN A 125 2.72 -16.22 4.27
N ASP A 126 3.34 -16.73 3.21
CA ASP A 126 3.57 -18.17 3.01
C ASP A 126 4.35 -18.84 4.16
N ALA A 127 5.21 -18.10 4.88
CA ALA A 127 5.98 -18.64 5.99
C ALA A 127 5.13 -18.88 7.24
N THR A 128 4.04 -18.11 7.43
CA THR A 128 3.19 -18.20 8.62
C THR A 128 1.79 -18.73 8.33
N GLY A 129 1.34 -18.70 7.07
CA GLY A 129 -0.05 -18.98 6.67
C GLY A 129 -1.06 -17.92 7.15
N LEU A 130 -0.58 -16.79 7.69
CA LEU A 130 -1.41 -15.72 8.23
C LEU A 130 -1.35 -14.49 7.33
N ILE A 131 -2.39 -13.64 7.40
CA ILE A 131 -2.37 -12.35 6.71
C ILE A 131 -1.30 -11.44 7.35
N HIS A 132 -0.41 -10.91 6.51
CA HIS A 132 0.61 -9.98 6.95
C HIS A 132 -0.01 -8.63 7.37
N GLN A 133 0.43 -8.13 8.52
CA GLN A 133 0.02 -6.87 9.12
C GLN A 133 1.29 -6.06 9.42
N GLN A 134 1.27 -4.76 9.12
CA GLN A 134 2.42 -3.85 9.28
C GLN A 134 2.34 -3.11 10.61
#